data_AF-A0A660U095-F1
#
_entry.id   AF-A0A660U095-F1
#
_cell.length_a   1.000
_cell.length_b   1.000
_cell.length_c   1.000
_cell.angle_alpha   90.00
_cell.angle_beta   90.00
_cell.angle_gamma   90.00
#
_symmetry.space_group_name_H-M   'P 1'
#
loop_
_entity.id
_entity.type
_entity.pdbx_description
1 polymer ?
#
loop_
_entity_poly.entity_id
_entity_poly.type
_entity_poly.pdbx_seq_one_letter_code
_entity_poly.pdbx_strand_id
1 'polypeptide(L)'
;ETGKNGLSLDRKASDALVQLSKAAREDGITLLISSAYRSYEYQQGLFKRYADRDGEEAASRYSARAGTSQHQLGTTVDLGSISDSFAESRAGEWMAENAGGYGWSLSYPRNFEEETGYKWESWHWRWIGVDAVKMQDEFFNGVQQRLLIFWNENASRIREAHAAADQESVGLNHSGLIPRRKPQVRQALSEYQLPDYSAEISSLATSLPFTITTIPVPTGTTYGNEISPPEWGIEKSLRSSVPGSLTITSRRTGTGYAGRV
;
A
#
# COMPACT_ATOMS: atom_id res chain seq x y z
N GLU A 1 0.59 -9.19 -25.46
CA GLU A 1 1.21 -7.86 -25.53
C GLU A 1 0.20 -6.86 -24.97
N THR A 2 0.55 -6.12 -23.92
CA THR A 2 -0.30 -5.10 -23.27
C THR A 2 0.55 -3.86 -23.01
N GLY A 3 0.56 -2.91 -23.94
CA GLY A 3 1.29 -1.63 -23.82
C GLY A 3 2.03 -1.23 -25.10
N LYS A 4 2.39 0.06 -25.19
CA LYS A 4 3.24 0.61 -26.27
C LYS A 4 4.56 -0.18 -26.38
N ASN A 5 5.02 -0.43 -27.61
CA ASN A 5 6.34 -1.01 -27.87
C ASN A 5 7.43 -0.17 -27.17
N GLY A 6 8.27 -0.80 -26.34
CA GLY A 6 9.43 -0.15 -25.71
C GLY A 6 9.29 0.23 -24.23
N LEU A 7 8.21 -0.17 -23.55
CA LEU A 7 8.12 -0.02 -22.09
C LEU A 7 8.96 -1.08 -21.36
N SER A 8 9.61 -0.69 -20.26
CA SER A 8 10.42 -1.58 -19.43
C SER A 8 10.06 -1.47 -17.95
N LEU A 9 10.31 -2.55 -17.22
CA LEU A 9 10.15 -2.68 -15.78
C LEU A 9 11.27 -3.55 -15.21
N ASP A 10 11.50 -3.45 -13.90
CA ASP A 10 12.19 -4.47 -13.13
C ASP A 10 11.55 -5.83 -13.40
N ARG A 11 12.36 -6.90 -13.41
CA ARG A 11 11.89 -8.24 -13.76
C ARG A 11 10.75 -8.72 -12.85
N LYS A 12 10.85 -8.51 -11.54
CA LYS A 12 9.83 -8.99 -10.60
C LYS A 12 8.52 -8.23 -10.76
N ALA A 13 8.62 -6.91 -10.96
CA ALA A 13 7.45 -6.09 -11.27
C ALA A 13 6.82 -6.50 -12.62
N SER A 14 7.63 -6.75 -13.64
CA SER A 14 7.16 -7.25 -14.94
C SER A 14 6.42 -8.58 -14.82
N ASP A 15 6.98 -9.55 -14.09
CA ASP A 15 6.36 -10.86 -13.89
C ASP A 15 5.02 -10.72 -13.14
N ALA A 16 4.97 -9.88 -12.10
CA ALA A 16 3.75 -9.58 -11.37
C ALA A 16 2.70 -8.90 -12.27
N LEU A 17 3.11 -7.97 -13.14
CA LEU A 17 2.22 -7.31 -14.09
C LEU A 17 1.63 -8.30 -15.11
N VAL A 18 2.42 -9.27 -15.56
CA VAL A 18 1.95 -10.33 -16.46
C VAL A 18 0.88 -11.17 -15.80
N GLN A 19 1.07 -11.56 -14.53
CA GLN A 19 0.05 -12.31 -13.78
C GLN A 19 -1.22 -11.49 -13.54
N LEU A 20 -1.07 -10.22 -13.11
CA LEU A 20 -2.18 -9.29 -12.92
C LEU A 20 -2.98 -9.11 -14.22
N SER A 21 -2.28 -8.88 -15.34
CA SER A 21 -2.90 -8.70 -16.65
C SER A 21 -3.58 -9.96 -17.16
N LYS A 22 -3.10 -11.15 -16.78
CA LYS A 22 -3.74 -12.42 -17.13
C LYS A 22 -5.06 -12.56 -16.36
N ALA A 23 -5.05 -12.33 -15.06
CA ALA A 23 -6.25 -12.38 -14.23
C ALA A 23 -7.31 -11.36 -14.68
N ALA A 24 -6.90 -10.12 -14.97
CA ALA A 24 -7.80 -9.12 -15.52
C ALA A 24 -8.50 -9.60 -16.81
N ARG A 25 -7.76 -10.26 -17.72
CA ARG A 25 -8.33 -10.80 -18.96
C ARG A 25 -9.31 -11.94 -18.73
N GLU A 26 -9.10 -12.76 -17.71
CA GLU A 26 -10.04 -13.82 -17.31
C GLU A 26 -11.39 -13.20 -16.87
N ASP A 27 -11.36 -12.00 -16.30
CA ASP A 27 -12.56 -11.21 -15.95
C ASP A 27 -13.06 -10.30 -17.10
N GLY A 28 -12.52 -10.46 -18.31
CA GLY A 28 -12.90 -9.66 -19.48
C GLY A 28 -12.42 -8.20 -19.43
N ILE A 29 -11.40 -7.90 -18.63
CA ILE A 29 -10.76 -6.60 -18.48
C ILE A 29 -9.42 -6.57 -19.22
N THR A 30 -9.14 -5.48 -19.93
CA THR A 30 -7.82 -5.24 -20.54
C THR A 30 -7.14 -4.08 -19.84
N LEU A 31 -6.00 -4.36 -19.19
CA LEU A 31 -5.15 -3.35 -18.59
C LEU A 31 -4.25 -2.70 -19.65
N LEU A 32 -4.45 -1.40 -19.89
CA LEU A 32 -3.66 -0.62 -20.84
C LEU A 32 -2.55 0.14 -20.11
N ILE A 33 -1.30 -0.23 -20.37
CA ILE A 33 -0.13 0.44 -19.79
C ILE A 33 0.24 1.65 -20.64
N SER A 34 0.13 2.83 -20.04
CA SER A 34 0.40 4.13 -20.68
C SER A 34 1.81 4.61 -20.42
N SER A 35 2.37 4.29 -19.25
CA SER A 35 3.76 4.60 -18.90
C SER A 35 4.34 3.57 -17.93
N ALA A 36 5.67 3.41 -17.93
CA ALA A 36 6.40 2.47 -17.08
C ALA A 36 7.75 3.10 -16.66
N TYR A 37 8.88 2.41 -16.77
CA TYR A 37 10.18 2.99 -16.48
C TYR A 37 10.42 4.31 -17.22
N ARG A 38 11.02 5.28 -16.52
CA ARG A 38 11.50 6.55 -17.06
C ARG A 38 12.96 6.73 -16.66
N SER A 39 13.81 7.14 -17.59
CA SER A 39 15.20 7.50 -17.25
C SER A 39 15.23 8.80 -16.42
N TYR A 40 16.39 9.07 -15.82
CA TYR A 40 16.61 10.32 -15.10
C TYR A 40 16.44 11.54 -16.00
N GLU A 41 17.03 11.51 -17.19
CA GLU A 41 17.01 12.60 -18.17
C GLU A 41 15.59 12.84 -18.69
N TYR A 42 14.83 11.76 -18.95
CA TYR A 42 13.43 11.87 -19.33
C TYR A 42 12.61 12.57 -18.25
N GLN A 43 12.76 12.14 -16.99
CA GLN A 43 12.03 12.74 -15.87
C GLN A 43 12.44 14.19 -15.64
N GLN A 44 13.73 14.54 -15.84
CA GLN A 44 14.22 15.91 -15.74
C GLN A 44 13.57 16.81 -16.78
N GLY A 45 13.54 16.39 -18.05
CA GLY A 45 12.88 17.14 -19.12
C GLY A 45 11.37 17.28 -18.90
N LEU A 46 10.72 16.21 -18.43
CA LEU A 46 9.29 16.21 -18.13
C LEU A 46 8.94 17.20 -17.01
N PHE A 47 9.66 17.16 -15.89
CA PHE A 47 9.46 18.10 -14.79
C PHE A 47 9.70 19.53 -15.25
N LYS A 48 10.80 19.78 -15.97
CA LYS A 48 11.12 21.11 -16.49
C LYS A 48 9.98 21.66 -17.35
N ARG A 49 9.46 20.87 -18.29
CA ARG A 49 8.34 21.27 -19.15
C ARG A 49 7.11 21.68 -18.32
N TYR A 50 6.79 20.93 -17.27
CA TYR A 50 5.65 21.23 -16.41
C TYR A 50 5.87 22.44 -15.52
N ALA A 51 7.07 22.58 -14.96
CA ALA A 51 7.46 23.77 -14.21
C ALA A 51 7.45 25.04 -15.07
N ASP A 52 7.94 24.97 -16.31
CA ASP A 52 7.91 26.09 -17.25
C ASP A 52 6.47 26.50 -17.60
N ARG A 53 5.53 25.54 -17.64
CA ARG A 53 4.13 25.77 -18.01
C ARG A 53 3.27 26.27 -16.85
N ASP A 54 3.41 25.65 -15.68
CA ASP A 54 2.47 25.80 -14.56
C ASP A 54 3.12 26.38 -13.29
N GLY A 55 4.44 26.58 -13.29
CA GLY A 55 5.23 26.94 -12.11
C GLY A 55 5.71 25.72 -11.31
N GLU A 56 6.88 25.84 -10.67
CA GLU A 56 7.51 24.74 -9.94
C GLU A 56 6.67 24.19 -8.79
N GLU A 57 5.98 25.06 -8.05
CA GLU A 57 5.13 24.66 -6.93
C GLU A 57 3.97 23.77 -7.38
N ALA A 58 3.24 24.20 -8.41
CA ALA A 58 2.14 23.42 -8.98
C ALA A 58 2.63 22.13 -9.63
N ALA A 59 3.71 22.20 -10.41
CA ALA A 59 4.31 21.03 -11.07
C ALA A 59 4.75 19.96 -10.05
N SER A 60 5.29 20.38 -8.90
CA SER A 60 5.74 19.46 -7.84
C SER A 60 4.60 18.65 -7.20
N ARG A 61 3.34 19.03 -7.42
CA ARG A 61 2.17 18.28 -6.93
C ARG A 61 1.76 17.12 -7.82
N TYR A 62 2.28 17.01 -9.05
CA TYR A 62 1.88 15.95 -10.00
C TYR A 62 3.04 15.43 -10.87
N SER A 63 4.23 16.02 -10.77
CA SER A 63 5.41 15.55 -11.47
C SER A 63 6.59 15.58 -10.51
N ALA A 64 7.22 14.43 -10.33
CA ALA A 64 8.43 14.31 -9.53
C ALA A 64 9.63 15.00 -10.19
N ARG A 65 10.53 15.53 -9.36
CA ARG A 65 11.88 15.90 -9.81
C ARG A 65 12.65 14.63 -10.18
N ALA A 66 13.61 14.75 -11.09
CA ALA A 66 14.46 13.62 -11.45
C ALA A 66 15.26 13.14 -10.22
N GLY A 67 15.26 11.83 -10.00
CA GLY A 67 15.82 11.17 -8.83
C GLY A 67 14.78 10.86 -7.74
N THR A 68 13.57 11.43 -7.83
CA THR A 68 12.49 11.19 -6.85
C THR A 68 11.24 10.56 -7.47
N SER A 69 11.24 10.29 -8.78
CA SER A 69 10.13 9.61 -9.46
C SER A 69 10.16 8.12 -9.22
N GLN A 70 9.04 7.55 -8.78
CA GLN A 70 8.91 6.09 -8.62
C GLN A 70 9.06 5.33 -9.95
N HIS A 71 8.76 5.94 -11.09
CA HIS A 71 9.01 5.35 -12.40
C HIS A 71 10.49 5.06 -12.65
N GLN A 72 11.41 5.82 -12.04
CA GLN A 72 12.85 5.59 -12.20
C GLN A 72 13.33 4.32 -11.52
N LEU A 73 12.52 3.74 -10.62
CA LEU A 73 12.80 2.44 -10.00
C LEU A 73 12.46 1.26 -10.92
N GLY A 74 11.74 1.49 -12.03
CA GLY A 74 11.24 0.43 -12.89
C GLY A 74 10.17 -0.45 -12.24
N THR A 75 9.57 -0.01 -11.14
CA THR A 75 8.53 -0.77 -10.41
C THR A 75 7.16 -0.10 -10.46
N THR A 76 6.95 0.84 -11.38
CA THR A 76 5.74 1.68 -11.41
C THR A 76 5.15 1.71 -12.81
N VAL A 77 3.83 1.66 -12.89
CA VAL A 77 3.07 1.80 -14.14
C VAL A 77 1.98 2.85 -14.00
N ASP A 78 1.75 3.56 -15.10
CA ASP A 78 0.52 4.33 -15.30
C ASP A 78 -0.44 3.55 -16.20
N LEU A 79 -1.70 3.47 -15.79
CA LEU A 79 -2.75 2.73 -16.48
C LEU A 79 -3.80 3.65 -17.12
N GLY A 80 -4.34 3.21 -18.25
CA GLY A 80 -5.49 3.86 -18.88
C GLY A 80 -5.24 5.33 -19.27
N SER A 81 -6.21 6.20 -19.01
CA SER A 81 -6.25 7.57 -19.54
C SER A 81 -5.33 8.59 -18.87
N ILE A 82 -4.49 8.19 -17.88
CA ILE A 82 -3.66 9.11 -17.06
C ILE A 82 -4.48 10.34 -16.63
N SER A 83 -5.67 10.08 -16.12
CA SER A 83 -6.64 11.07 -15.66
C SER A 83 -7.57 10.42 -14.64
N ASP A 84 -8.23 11.26 -13.85
CA ASP A 84 -9.14 10.86 -12.77
C ASP A 84 -10.21 9.86 -13.25
N SER A 85 -10.67 10.01 -14.49
CA SER A 85 -11.63 9.12 -15.15
C SER A 85 -11.20 7.65 -15.25
N PHE A 86 -9.91 7.33 -15.05
CA PHE A 86 -9.47 5.94 -14.96
C PHE A 86 -10.16 5.21 -13.79
N ALA A 87 -10.40 5.89 -12.67
CA ALA A 87 -11.05 5.31 -11.49
C ALA A 87 -12.48 4.83 -11.77
N GLU A 88 -13.18 5.49 -12.70
CA GLU A 88 -14.56 5.17 -13.11
C GLU A 88 -14.61 4.18 -14.27
N SER A 89 -13.45 3.75 -14.77
CA SER A 89 -13.38 2.73 -15.80
C SER A 89 -13.45 1.34 -15.18
N ARG A 90 -14.00 0.37 -15.93
CA ARG A 90 -13.99 -1.05 -15.52
C ARG A 90 -12.60 -1.56 -15.15
N ALA A 91 -11.55 -1.03 -15.78
CA ALA A 91 -10.16 -1.40 -15.46
C ALA A 91 -9.66 -0.77 -14.15
N GLY A 92 -10.06 0.47 -13.86
CA GLY A 92 -9.70 1.14 -12.61
C GLY A 92 -10.39 0.54 -11.40
N GLU A 93 -11.69 0.25 -11.52
CA GLU A 93 -12.46 -0.48 -10.49
C GLU A 93 -11.84 -1.85 -10.21
N TRP A 94 -11.56 -2.62 -11.27
CA TRP A 94 -10.92 -3.93 -11.14
C TRP A 94 -9.54 -3.84 -10.48
N MET A 95 -8.74 -2.83 -10.83
CA MET A 95 -7.45 -2.59 -10.20
C MET A 95 -7.57 -2.27 -8.71
N ALA A 96 -8.54 -1.43 -8.31
CA ALA A 96 -8.77 -1.08 -6.91
C ALA A 96 -9.04 -2.32 -6.03
N GLU A 97 -9.71 -3.32 -6.58
CA GLU A 97 -10.08 -4.54 -5.85
C GLU A 97 -9.00 -5.63 -5.89
N ASN A 98 -8.27 -5.77 -7.00
CA ASN A 98 -7.47 -6.97 -7.27
C ASN A 98 -5.95 -6.73 -7.22
N ALA A 99 -5.48 -5.50 -7.43
CA ALA A 99 -4.06 -5.22 -7.65
C ALA A 99 -3.17 -5.64 -6.46
N GLY A 100 -3.69 -5.52 -5.24
CA GLY A 100 -2.95 -5.85 -4.03
C GLY A 100 -2.53 -7.32 -3.94
N GLY A 101 -3.36 -8.24 -4.45
CA GLY A 101 -3.05 -9.67 -4.52
C GLY A 101 -1.83 -10.00 -5.38
N TYR A 102 -1.43 -9.08 -6.27
CA TYR A 102 -0.26 -9.20 -7.15
C TYR A 102 0.89 -8.27 -6.70
N GLY A 103 0.77 -7.62 -5.55
CA GLY A 103 1.80 -6.77 -4.96
C GLY A 103 1.84 -5.35 -5.54
N TRP A 104 0.76 -4.92 -6.22
CA TRP A 104 0.61 -3.55 -6.73
C TRP A 104 -0.20 -2.71 -5.76
N SER A 105 0.31 -1.52 -5.46
CA SER A 105 -0.31 -0.57 -4.54
C SER A 105 -0.45 0.80 -5.19
N LEU A 106 -1.60 1.44 -4.97
CA LEU A 106 -1.90 2.79 -5.42
C LEU A 106 -1.04 3.78 -4.62
N SER A 107 -0.11 4.46 -5.29
CA SER A 107 0.87 5.28 -4.59
C SER A 107 0.30 6.60 -4.08
N TYR A 108 -0.65 7.16 -4.82
CA TYR A 108 -1.24 8.47 -4.53
C TYR A 108 -2.77 8.35 -4.36
N PRO A 109 -3.25 7.79 -3.24
CA PRO A 109 -4.66 7.64 -2.97
C PRO A 109 -5.33 8.98 -2.62
N ARG A 110 -6.64 9.06 -2.88
CA ARG A 110 -7.45 10.25 -2.60
C ARG A 110 -7.49 10.51 -1.09
N ASN A 111 -7.47 11.78 -0.70
CA ASN A 111 -7.49 12.26 0.70
C ASN A 111 -6.18 12.05 1.48
N PHE A 112 -5.09 11.66 0.82
CA PHE A 112 -3.75 11.52 1.41
C PHE A 112 -2.71 12.42 0.72
N GLU A 113 -3.16 13.46 0.04
CA GLU A 113 -2.32 14.39 -0.70
C GLU A 113 -1.37 15.17 0.20
N GLU A 114 -1.77 15.44 1.46
CA GLU A 114 -0.90 16.08 2.46
C GLU A 114 0.25 15.17 2.90
N GLU A 115 0.02 13.85 2.97
CA GLU A 115 1.03 12.88 3.38
C GLU A 115 1.95 12.47 2.23
N THR A 116 1.38 12.28 1.04
CA THR A 116 2.12 11.86 -0.15
C THR A 116 2.83 13.02 -0.84
N GLY A 117 2.30 14.24 -0.70
CA GLY A 117 2.75 15.43 -1.43
C GLY A 117 2.23 15.53 -2.86
N TYR A 118 1.57 14.49 -3.38
CA TYR A 118 1.02 14.46 -4.74
C TYR A 118 -0.49 14.61 -4.72
N LYS A 119 -1.08 15.08 -5.81
CA LYS A 119 -2.51 14.97 -6.03
C LYS A 119 -2.90 13.49 -6.16
N TRP A 120 -4.19 13.19 -6.02
CA TRP A 120 -4.71 11.86 -6.34
C TRP A 120 -4.38 11.47 -7.79
N GLU A 121 -3.86 10.25 -7.97
CA GLU A 121 -3.54 9.69 -9.29
C GLU A 121 -4.01 8.24 -9.36
N SER A 122 -5.27 8.04 -9.73
CA SER A 122 -5.91 6.71 -9.80
C SER A 122 -5.19 5.72 -10.73
N TRP A 123 -4.40 6.23 -11.68
CA TRP A 123 -3.67 5.47 -12.67
C TRP A 123 -2.27 5.03 -12.22
N HIS A 124 -1.71 5.60 -11.15
CA HIS A 124 -0.30 5.43 -10.77
C HIS A 124 -0.14 4.31 -9.73
N TRP A 125 0.31 3.14 -10.20
CA TRP A 125 0.45 1.94 -9.37
C TRP A 125 1.91 1.53 -9.28
N ARG A 126 2.39 1.32 -8.04
CA ARG A 126 3.74 0.83 -7.77
C ARG A 126 3.72 -0.57 -7.20
N TRP A 127 4.56 -1.43 -7.77
CA TRP A 127 4.82 -2.76 -7.24
C TRP A 127 5.76 -2.68 -6.04
N ILE A 128 5.28 -3.18 -4.91
CA ILE A 128 6.03 -3.28 -3.64
C ILE A 128 6.16 -4.72 -3.14
N GLY A 129 5.53 -5.67 -3.83
CA GLY A 129 5.47 -7.08 -3.45
C GLY A 129 4.24 -7.40 -2.57
N VAL A 130 3.77 -8.63 -2.66
CA VAL A 130 2.51 -9.07 -2.02
C VAL A 130 2.55 -8.90 -0.50
N ASP A 131 3.64 -9.30 0.15
CA ASP A 131 3.75 -9.21 1.61
C ASP A 131 3.82 -7.76 2.09
N ALA A 132 4.44 -6.88 1.30
CA ALA A 132 4.46 -5.45 1.59
C ALA A 132 3.07 -4.82 1.43
N VAL A 133 2.28 -5.22 0.42
CA VAL A 133 0.88 -4.77 0.32
C VAL A 133 0.05 -5.27 1.50
N LYS A 134 0.20 -6.53 1.92
CA LYS A 134 -0.49 -7.03 3.12
C LYS A 134 -0.14 -6.22 4.36
N MET A 135 1.15 -5.93 4.57
CA MET A 135 1.60 -5.10 5.68
C MET A 135 1.04 -3.66 5.58
N GLN A 136 1.03 -3.08 4.37
CA GLN A 136 0.42 -1.78 4.11
C GLN A 136 -1.06 -1.74 4.52
N ASP A 137 -1.81 -2.75 4.12
CA ASP A 137 -3.26 -2.80 4.36
C ASP A 137 -3.58 -3.07 5.83
N GLU A 138 -2.82 -3.96 6.47
CA GLU A 138 -3.02 -4.36 7.87
C GLU A 138 -2.61 -3.26 8.86
N PHE A 139 -1.47 -2.61 8.65
CA PHE A 139 -0.86 -1.73 9.66
C PHE A 139 -0.86 -0.25 9.28
N PHE A 140 -1.08 0.08 8.00
CA PHE A 140 -0.87 1.42 7.47
C PHE A 140 -2.09 1.99 6.74
N ASN A 141 -3.28 1.44 7.00
CA ASN A 141 -4.56 1.86 6.40
C ASN A 141 -4.53 1.87 4.86
N GLY A 142 -3.78 0.96 4.24
CA GLY A 142 -3.64 0.92 2.78
C GLY A 142 -2.80 2.06 2.19
N VAL A 143 -2.12 2.86 3.01
CA VAL A 143 -1.30 3.99 2.54
C VAL A 143 0.15 3.57 2.34
N GLN A 144 0.56 3.44 1.09
CA GLN A 144 1.93 3.08 0.70
C GLN A 144 2.98 3.98 1.36
N GLN A 145 2.75 5.29 1.36
CA GLN A 145 3.72 6.26 1.87
C GLN A 145 4.07 6.01 3.34
N ARG A 146 3.10 5.63 4.17
CA ARG A 146 3.32 5.34 5.59
C ARG A 146 4.18 4.09 5.79
N LEU A 147 3.92 3.02 5.04
CA LEU A 147 4.76 1.82 5.05
C LEU A 147 6.20 2.16 4.63
N LEU A 148 6.37 2.97 3.59
CA LEU A 148 7.71 3.34 3.11
C LEU A 148 8.50 4.17 4.13
N ILE A 149 7.84 5.12 4.80
CA ILE A 149 8.44 5.89 5.91
C ILE A 149 8.85 4.95 7.04
N PHE A 150 7.92 4.09 7.50
CA PHE A 150 8.20 3.11 8.54
C PHE A 150 9.39 2.22 8.19
N TRP A 151 9.42 1.67 6.97
CA TRP A 151 10.52 0.83 6.51
C TRP A 151 11.83 1.60 6.47
N ASN A 152 11.85 2.83 5.93
CA ASN A 152 13.05 3.66 5.87
C ASN A 152 13.65 3.92 7.26
N GLU A 153 12.80 4.14 8.27
CA GLU A 153 13.22 4.42 9.64
C GLU A 153 13.63 3.15 10.42
N ASN A 154 13.10 1.98 10.07
CA ASN A 154 13.21 0.77 10.89
C ASN A 154 13.91 -0.42 10.21
N ALA A 155 14.30 -0.32 8.94
CA ALA A 155 14.79 -1.47 8.18
C ALA A 155 16.04 -2.15 8.77
N SER A 156 16.94 -1.43 9.43
CA SER A 156 18.08 -2.05 10.13
C SER A 156 17.60 -2.95 11.27
N ARG A 157 16.77 -2.40 12.16
CA ARG A 157 16.20 -3.11 13.32
C ARG A 157 15.38 -4.32 12.90
N ILE A 158 14.57 -4.19 11.86
CA ILE A 158 13.77 -5.30 11.33
C ILE A 158 14.68 -6.41 10.78
N ARG A 159 15.73 -6.06 10.03
CA ARG A 159 16.68 -7.04 9.50
C ARG A 159 17.46 -7.75 10.60
N GLU A 160 17.87 -7.02 11.63
CA GLU A 160 18.53 -7.59 12.81
C GLU A 160 17.62 -8.56 13.56
N ALA A 161 16.37 -8.16 13.81
CA ALA A 161 15.38 -9.02 14.47
C ALA A 161 15.09 -10.30 13.66
N HIS A 162 14.95 -10.18 12.33
CA HIS A 162 14.76 -11.33 11.45
C HIS A 162 15.96 -12.28 11.48
N ALA A 163 17.18 -11.74 11.42
CA ALA A 163 18.40 -12.55 11.47
C ALA A 163 18.53 -13.28 12.82
N ALA A 164 18.16 -12.63 13.94
CA ALA A 164 18.18 -13.25 15.26
C ALA A 164 17.16 -14.39 15.38
N ALA A 165 15.93 -14.19 14.88
CA ALA A 165 14.90 -15.23 14.86
C ALA A 165 15.32 -16.46 14.04
N ASP A 166 16.00 -16.26 12.91
CA ASP A 166 16.56 -17.35 12.11
C ASP A 166 17.61 -18.15 12.90
N GLN A 167 18.48 -17.49 13.66
CA GLN A 167 19.49 -18.16 14.50
C GLN A 167 18.86 -18.95 15.65
N GLU A 168 17.83 -18.41 16.31
CA GLU A 168 17.09 -19.14 17.36
C GLU A 168 16.38 -20.38 16.79
N SER A 169 15.82 -20.27 15.58
CA SER A 169 15.19 -21.40 14.89
C SER A 169 16.17 -22.53 14.54
N VAL A 170 17.46 -22.21 14.33
CA VAL A 170 18.54 -23.19 14.10
C VAL A 170 19.02 -23.81 15.41
N GLY A 171 19.14 -23.01 16.48
CA GLY A 171 19.57 -23.45 17.81
C GLY A 171 18.61 -24.45 18.48
N LEU A 172 17.31 -24.34 18.22
CA LEU A 172 16.30 -25.29 18.73
C LEU A 172 16.34 -26.67 18.05
N ASN A 173 17.06 -26.86 16.95
CA ASN A 173 17.14 -28.18 16.27
C ASN A 173 18.20 -29.13 16.87
N HIS A 174 18.95 -28.73 17.91
CA HIS A 174 19.93 -29.60 18.59
C HIS A 174 19.37 -30.32 19.84
N SER A 175 18.09 -30.12 20.16
CA SER A 175 17.42 -30.70 21.34
C SER A 175 16.14 -31.42 20.92
N GLY A 176 16.24 -32.68 20.52
CA GLY A 176 15.14 -33.67 20.54
C GLY A 176 13.83 -33.33 19.81
N LEU A 177 13.66 -33.90 18.62
CA LEU A 177 12.39 -34.34 17.98
C LEU A 177 11.17 -33.38 18.04
N ILE A 178 11.04 -32.53 17.01
CA ILE A 178 9.73 -32.15 16.45
C ILE A 178 9.76 -32.44 14.94
N PRO A 179 8.84 -33.25 14.38
CA PRO A 179 8.87 -33.57 12.96
C PRO A 179 8.45 -32.37 12.12
N ARG A 180 9.36 -31.91 11.25
CA ARG A 180 9.06 -30.90 10.21
C ARG A 180 8.08 -31.46 9.19
N ARG A 181 6.85 -30.94 9.11
CA ARG A 181 5.99 -31.14 7.94
C ARG A 181 6.42 -30.17 6.84
N LYS A 182 6.88 -30.70 5.71
CA LYS A 182 7.03 -29.94 4.46
C LYS A 182 5.64 -29.66 3.88
N PRO A 183 5.29 -28.42 3.50
CA PRO A 183 4.10 -28.20 2.68
C PRO A 183 4.37 -28.71 1.27
N GLN A 184 3.73 -29.83 0.91
CA GLN A 184 3.59 -30.24 -0.49
C GLN A 184 2.55 -29.32 -1.14
N VAL A 185 3.00 -28.37 -1.94
CA VAL A 185 2.11 -27.46 -2.67
C VAL A 185 1.67 -28.14 -3.97
N ARG A 186 0.57 -28.88 -3.91
CA ARG A 186 -0.38 -29.04 -5.01
C ARG A 186 -1.79 -29.15 -4.44
N GLN A 187 -2.66 -28.27 -4.92
CA GLN A 187 -4.12 -28.37 -4.92
C GLN A 187 -4.84 -28.03 -3.60
N ALA A 188 -5.33 -26.79 -3.51
CA ALA A 188 -6.66 -26.37 -3.01
C ALA A 188 -6.59 -24.93 -2.46
N LEU A 189 -6.83 -23.93 -3.31
CA LEU A 189 -6.95 -22.51 -2.92
C LEU A 189 -8.35 -22.16 -2.38
N SER A 190 -9.23 -23.13 -2.15
CA SER A 190 -10.63 -22.87 -1.77
C SER A 190 -10.95 -23.03 -0.28
N GLU A 191 -10.02 -23.49 0.57
CA GLU A 191 -10.30 -23.77 1.99
C GLU A 191 -9.19 -23.31 2.96
N TYR A 192 -8.31 -22.38 2.56
CA TYR A 192 -7.26 -21.91 3.45
C TYR A 192 -7.79 -20.90 4.48
N GLN A 193 -8.22 -21.38 5.63
CA GLN A 193 -8.44 -20.55 6.81
C GLN A 193 -7.06 -20.15 7.37
N LEU A 194 -6.78 -18.84 7.41
CA LEU A 194 -5.54 -18.32 7.99
C LEU A 194 -5.43 -18.74 9.46
N PRO A 195 -4.26 -19.19 9.94
CA PRO A 195 -4.05 -19.44 11.36
C PRO A 195 -4.25 -18.14 12.16
N ASP A 196 -4.88 -18.25 13.34
CA ASP A 196 -5.04 -17.13 14.26
C ASP A 196 -3.70 -16.86 14.96
N TYR A 197 -2.95 -15.89 14.44
CA TYR A 197 -1.66 -15.45 14.96
C TYR A 197 -1.79 -14.36 16.05
N SER A 198 -3.01 -14.05 16.51
CA SER A 198 -3.24 -12.98 17.49
C SER A 198 -2.44 -13.14 18.80
N ALA A 199 -2.19 -14.38 19.22
CA ALA A 199 -1.43 -14.69 20.43
C ALA A 199 0.09 -14.45 20.28
N GLU A 200 0.68 -14.81 19.14
CA GLU A 200 2.11 -14.60 18.87
C GLU A 200 2.43 -13.12 18.64
N ILE A 201 1.55 -12.40 17.94
CA ILE A 201 1.66 -10.96 17.69
C ILE A 201 1.51 -10.16 19.00
N SER A 202 0.59 -10.58 19.89
CA SER A 202 0.45 -9.97 21.21
C SER A 202 1.73 -10.10 22.05
N SER A 203 2.44 -11.23 21.94
CA SER A 203 3.71 -11.42 22.65
C SER A 203 4.83 -10.49 22.16
N LEU A 204 4.91 -10.24 20.85
CA LEU A 204 5.90 -9.34 20.24
C LEU A 204 5.60 -7.87 20.54
N ALA A 205 4.32 -7.48 20.56
CA ALA A 205 3.86 -6.12 20.89
C ALA A 205 4.21 -5.70 22.33
N THR A 206 4.39 -6.64 23.26
CA THR A 206 4.74 -6.35 24.67
C THR A 206 6.19 -5.89 24.86
N SER A 207 7.04 -5.99 23.84
CA SER A 207 8.48 -5.65 23.91
C SER A 207 8.85 -4.29 23.29
N LEU A 208 7.88 -3.59 22.70
CA LEU A 208 8.09 -2.28 22.08
C LEU A 208 7.70 -1.16 23.06
N PRO A 209 8.41 -0.01 23.08
CA PRO A 209 8.14 1.08 24.03
C PRO A 209 6.88 1.89 23.69
N PHE A 210 5.97 1.37 22.88
CA PHE A 210 4.68 1.98 22.55
C PHE A 210 3.58 0.93 22.44
N THR A 211 2.36 1.30 22.86
CA THR A 211 1.18 0.43 22.80
C THR A 211 0.53 0.53 21.43
N ILE A 212 0.51 -0.58 20.68
CA ILE A 212 -0.38 -0.74 19.52
C ILE A 212 -1.71 -1.28 20.04
N THR A 213 -2.72 -0.42 20.13
CA THR A 213 -4.09 -0.88 20.40
C THR A 213 -4.74 -1.29 19.09
N THR A 214 -4.95 -2.60 18.91
CA THR A 214 -5.80 -3.11 17.84
C THR A 214 -7.26 -2.74 18.14
N ILE A 215 -7.91 -2.04 17.21
CA ILE A 215 -9.36 -1.85 17.23
C ILE A 215 -9.95 -3.02 16.43
N PRO A 216 -10.86 -3.83 16.98
CA PRO A 216 -11.45 -4.95 16.25
C PRO A 216 -12.23 -4.43 15.03
N VAL A 217 -11.91 -4.95 13.85
CA VAL A 217 -12.72 -4.79 12.64
C VAL A 217 -13.94 -5.70 12.79
N PRO A 218 -15.19 -5.19 12.71
CA PRO A 218 -16.36 -6.05 12.74
C PRO A 218 -16.34 -6.97 11.52
N THR A 219 -16.46 -8.27 11.75
CA THR A 219 -16.66 -9.25 10.68
C THR A 219 -18.08 -9.11 10.13
N GLY A 220 -18.18 -8.92 8.81
CA GLY A 220 -19.45 -8.84 8.09
C GLY A 220 -19.89 -7.42 7.76
N THR A 221 -19.38 -6.88 6.66
CA THR A 221 -20.08 -5.79 5.97
C THR A 221 -19.84 -5.93 4.47
N THR A 222 -20.90 -6.30 3.76
CA THR A 222 -21.00 -6.15 2.31
C THR A 222 -20.94 -4.66 1.99
N TYR A 223 -19.96 -4.22 1.20
CA TYR A 223 -19.92 -2.86 0.68
C TYR A 223 -20.97 -2.73 -0.42
N GLY A 224 -22.17 -2.34 -0.02
CA GLY A 224 -23.23 -1.88 -0.91
C GLY A 224 -22.93 -0.47 -1.39
N ASN A 225 -23.28 -0.20 -2.64
CA ASN A 225 -23.16 1.09 -3.32
C ASN A 225 -23.80 2.24 -2.49
N GLU A 226 -23.16 3.41 -2.56
CA GLU A 226 -23.51 4.71 -1.94
C GLU A 226 -23.12 4.90 -0.46
N ILE A 227 -21.95 5.52 -0.21
CA ILE A 227 -21.70 6.30 1.01
C ILE A 227 -20.85 7.52 0.65
N SER A 228 -21.41 8.74 0.78
CA SER A 228 -20.59 9.95 0.97
C SER A 228 -19.80 9.80 2.28
N PRO A 229 -18.47 10.00 2.29
CA PRO A 229 -17.68 9.76 3.48
C PRO A 229 -18.09 10.72 4.62
N PRO A 230 -18.03 10.27 5.90
CA PRO A 230 -18.40 11.11 7.04
C PRO A 230 -17.46 12.32 7.15
N GLU A 231 -18.01 13.48 7.53
CA GLU A 231 -17.22 14.67 7.85
C GLU A 231 -16.28 14.37 9.03
N TRP A 232 -14.97 14.48 8.80
CA TRP A 232 -13.95 14.35 9.83
C TRP A 232 -13.57 15.73 10.37
N GLY A 233 -14.19 16.14 11.48
CA GLY A 233 -13.74 17.29 12.27
C GLY A 233 -12.70 16.86 13.31
N ILE A 234 -11.46 17.38 13.22
CA ILE A 234 -10.46 17.23 14.29
C ILE A 234 -10.63 18.40 15.27
N GLU A 235 -11.25 18.16 16.43
CA GLU A 235 -11.15 19.10 17.56
C GLU A 235 -9.87 18.79 18.35
N LYS A 236 -8.86 19.67 18.22
CA LYS A 236 -7.63 19.59 19.01
C LYS A 236 -7.90 20.13 20.42
N SER A 237 -7.81 19.29 21.45
CA SER A 237 -7.53 19.78 22.80
C SER A 237 -6.15 19.28 23.25
N LEU A 238 -5.21 20.21 23.41
CA LEU A 238 -3.87 19.96 23.93
C LEU A 238 -3.94 20.01 25.45
N ARG A 239 -3.67 18.88 26.12
CA ARG A 239 -3.24 18.89 27.52
C ARG A 239 -2.02 17.99 27.68
N SER A 240 -0.89 18.63 27.97
CA SER A 240 0.38 18.00 28.32
C SER A 240 0.42 17.74 29.83
N SER A 241 0.91 16.58 30.23
CA SER A 241 1.34 16.36 31.62
C SER A 241 2.69 15.66 31.77
N VAL A 242 3.43 15.37 30.69
CA VAL A 242 4.83 14.89 30.75
C VAL A 242 5.62 15.41 29.53
N PRO A 243 6.87 15.90 29.68
CA PRO A 243 7.73 16.23 28.54
C PRO A 243 8.22 14.95 27.85
N GLY A 244 8.00 14.82 26.54
CA GLY A 244 8.58 13.76 25.70
C GLY A 244 7.63 12.62 25.28
N SER A 245 6.35 12.64 25.67
CA SER A 245 5.35 11.74 25.09
C SER A 245 4.25 12.53 24.38
N LEU A 246 3.92 12.11 23.16
CA LEU A 246 2.79 12.63 22.39
C LEU A 246 1.66 11.61 22.48
N THR A 247 0.67 11.89 23.31
CA THR A 247 -0.56 11.08 23.37
C THR A 247 -1.57 11.69 22.40
N ILE A 248 -1.84 11.00 21.29
CA ILE A 248 -2.93 11.35 20.37
C ILE A 248 -4.16 10.57 20.82
N THR A 249 -5.12 11.24 21.45
CA THR A 249 -6.44 10.69 21.74
C THR A 249 -7.41 11.16 20.67
N SER A 250 -7.91 10.25 19.83
CA SER A 250 -9.08 10.51 18.98
C SER A 250 -10.35 10.17 19.78
N ARG A 251 -11.35 11.05 19.76
CA ARG A 251 -12.66 10.80 20.35
C ARG A 251 -13.72 10.98 19.27
N ARG A 252 -14.64 10.02 19.18
CA ARG A 252 -15.82 10.10 18.31
C ARG A 252 -16.80 11.12 18.90
N THR A 253 -16.98 12.26 18.27
CA THR A 253 -18.08 13.19 18.58
C THR A 253 -19.30 12.78 17.75
N GLY A 254 -20.13 11.90 18.33
CA GLY A 254 -21.44 11.57 17.77
C GLY A 254 -22.54 12.21 18.60
N THR A 255 -23.30 13.10 17.98
CA THR A 255 -24.71 13.37 18.31
C THR A 255 -25.44 13.19 16.97
N GLY A 256 -26.23 12.16 16.74
CA GLY A 256 -27.48 11.88 17.44
C GLY A 256 -28.60 12.17 16.45
N TYR A 257 -29.07 11.14 15.73
CA TYR A 257 -30.25 11.23 14.87
C TYR A 257 -31.48 11.48 15.77
N ALA A 258 -32.21 12.55 15.50
CA ALA A 258 -33.59 12.74 15.95
C ALA A 258 -34.45 12.87 14.69
N GLY A 259 -35.23 11.83 14.39
CA GLY A 259 -36.11 11.80 13.22
C GLY A 259 -37.39 12.62 13.41
N ARG A 260 -38.10 12.82 12.30
CA ARG A 260 -39.56 12.56 12.16
C ARG A 260 -40.02 12.81 10.72
N VAL A 261 -40.85 11.85 10.28
CA VAL A 261 -41.93 11.84 9.26
C VAL A 261 -41.69 12.57 7.96
#